data_AF-A0A7K0FRH2-F1
#
_entry.id   AF-A0A7K0FRH2-F1
#
_cell.length_a   1.000
_cell.length_b   1.000
_cell.length_c   1.000
_cell.angle_alpha   90.00
_cell.angle_beta   90.00
_cell.angle_gamma   90.00
#
_symmetry.space_group_name_H-M   'P 1'
#
loop_
_entity.id
_entity.type
_entity.pdbx_description
1 polymer ?
#
loop_
_entity_poly.entity_id
_entity_poly.type
_entity_poly.pdbx_seq_one_letter_code
_entity_poly.pdbx_strand_id
1 'polypeptide(L)'
;MKNTMKILGVLVFIFSITWLINNYKIFNLENNGSLVYMKIIEKPQTCLGTRAKYNMKLDYNGEIFVKQVASSICDQYQVGDRIQMKYLRGYNQVLYPKENFTVDYGIGILFALSGVSLVIYGFVKK
;
A
#
# COMPACT_ATOMS: atom_id res chain seq x y z
N MET A 1 17.98 -31.79 1.71
CA MET A 1 16.90 -31.31 0.82
C MET A 1 15.53 -31.17 1.52
N LYS A 2 15.11 -32.11 2.37
CA LYS A 2 13.79 -32.02 3.06
C LYS A 2 13.76 -30.93 4.15
N ASN A 3 14.77 -30.92 5.02
CA ASN A 3 14.89 -29.90 6.07
C ASN A 3 15.05 -28.49 5.48
N THR A 4 15.75 -28.36 4.35
CA THR A 4 15.89 -27.08 3.64
C THR A 4 14.55 -26.57 3.07
N MET A 5 13.69 -27.46 2.54
CA MET A 5 12.34 -27.06 2.08
C MET A 5 11.43 -26.63 3.23
N LYS A 6 11.50 -27.31 4.39
CA LYS A 6 10.75 -26.92 5.59
C LYS A 6 11.16 -25.54 6.10
N ILE A 7 12.48 -25.32 6.24
CA ILE A 7 13.03 -24.04 6.70
C ILE A 7 12.62 -22.93 5.73
N LEU A 8 12.78 -23.16 4.42
CA LEU A 8 12.39 -22.18 3.40
C LEU A 8 10.90 -21.87 3.45
N GLY A 9 10.05 -22.89 3.56
CA GLY A 9 8.60 -22.70 3.66
C GLY A 9 8.18 -21.89 4.89
N VAL A 10 8.81 -22.15 6.05
CA VAL A 10 8.57 -21.37 7.28
C VAL A 10 9.00 -19.92 7.10
N LEU A 11 10.18 -19.67 6.50
CA LEU A 11 10.67 -18.31 6.26
C LEU A 11 9.75 -17.54 5.31
N VAL A 12 9.33 -18.17 4.21
CA VAL A 12 8.37 -17.58 3.25
C VAL A 12 7.06 -17.26 3.97
N PHE A 13 6.52 -18.20 4.76
CA PHE A 13 5.27 -17.98 5.48
C PHE A 13 5.36 -16.80 6.47
N ILE A 14 6.38 -16.76 7.32
CA ILE A 14 6.57 -15.67 8.30
C ILE A 14 6.72 -14.33 7.60
N PHE A 15 7.50 -14.28 6.52
CA PHE A 15 7.68 -13.07 5.73
C PHE A 15 6.34 -12.61 5.11
N SER A 16 5.58 -13.51 4.50
CA SER A 16 4.28 -13.21 3.92
C SER A 16 3.27 -12.70 4.95
N ILE A 17 3.19 -13.33 6.12
CA ILE A 17 2.29 -12.88 7.20
C ILE A 17 2.69 -11.49 7.69
N THR A 18 3.98 -11.24 7.91
CA THR A 18 4.48 -9.92 8.33
C THR A 18 4.15 -8.85 7.29
N TRP A 19 4.33 -9.17 6.00
CA TRP A 19 3.99 -8.28 4.90
C TRP A 19 2.47 -8.01 4.82
N LEU A 20 1.63 -9.03 4.99
CA LEU A 20 0.17 -8.89 5.01
C LEU A 20 -0.31 -8.01 6.17
N ILE A 21 0.25 -8.18 7.37
CA ILE A 21 -0.08 -7.33 8.53
C ILE A 21 0.28 -5.87 8.25
N ASN A 22 1.45 -5.62 7.69
CA ASN A 22 1.89 -4.24 7.37
C ASN A 22 1.01 -3.58 6.30
N ASN A 23 0.54 -4.35 5.32
CA ASN A 23 -0.31 -3.84 4.23
C ASN A 23 -1.82 -3.87 4.55
N TYR A 24 -2.23 -4.52 5.64
CA TYR A 24 -3.63 -4.59 6.06
C TYR A 24 -4.25 -3.20 6.22
N LYS A 25 -3.48 -2.23 6.73
CA LYS A 25 -3.99 -0.87 6.91
C LYS A 25 -4.40 -0.23 5.58
N ILE A 26 -3.59 -0.41 4.54
CA ILE A 26 -3.86 0.12 3.20
C ILE A 26 -5.06 -0.59 2.59
N PHE A 27 -5.10 -1.92 2.69
CA PHE A 27 -6.24 -2.73 2.23
C PHE A 27 -7.55 -2.33 2.93
N ASN A 28 -7.50 -2.08 4.24
CA ASN A 28 -8.67 -1.65 4.99
C ASN A 28 -9.13 -0.24 4.58
N LEU A 29 -8.19 0.67 4.34
CA LEU A 29 -8.47 2.02 3.82
C LEU A 29 -9.09 1.98 2.41
N GLU A 30 -8.68 1.06 1.56
CA GLU A 30 -9.26 0.87 0.21
C GLU A 30 -10.74 0.48 0.28
N ASN A 31 -11.08 -0.47 1.15
CA ASN A 31 -12.41 -1.08 1.24
C ASN A 31 -13.39 -0.31 2.12
N ASN A 32 -12.91 0.27 3.22
CA ASN A 32 -13.75 0.93 4.22
C ASN A 32 -13.57 2.44 4.28
N GLY A 33 -12.66 3.01 3.47
CA GLY A 33 -12.45 4.45 3.39
C GLY A 33 -13.61 5.18 2.71
N SER A 34 -13.95 6.36 3.21
CA SER A 34 -14.93 7.25 2.60
C SER A 34 -14.25 8.26 1.68
N LEU A 35 -14.97 8.70 0.64
CA LEU A 35 -14.48 9.73 -0.26
C LEU A 35 -14.66 11.11 0.38
N VAL A 36 -13.57 11.85 0.49
CA VAL A 36 -13.52 13.20 1.03
C VAL A 36 -12.74 14.11 0.10
N TYR A 37 -13.03 15.42 0.15
CA TYR A 37 -12.24 16.42 -0.56
C TYR A 37 -11.17 16.98 0.38
N MET A 38 -9.90 16.81 -0.01
CA MET A 38 -8.75 17.32 0.74
C MET A 38 -8.13 18.49 -0.01
N LYS A 39 -7.63 19.47 0.74
CA LYS A 39 -6.98 20.66 0.18
C LYS A 39 -5.49 20.40 -0.03
N ILE A 40 -4.96 20.70 -1.20
CA ILE A 40 -3.50 20.66 -1.42
C ILE A 40 -2.87 21.86 -0.71
N ILE A 41 -1.96 21.58 0.22
CA ILE A 41 -1.23 22.62 0.98
C ILE A 41 0.24 22.72 0.55
N GLU A 42 0.82 21.65 0.03
CA GLU A 42 2.20 21.65 -0.46
C GLU A 42 2.30 20.71 -1.67
N LYS A 43 2.86 21.23 -2.76
CA LYS A 43 3.20 20.46 -3.95
C LYS A 43 4.69 20.09 -3.94
N PRO A 44 5.12 19.07 -4.70
CA PRO A 44 6.54 18.83 -4.94
C PRO A 44 7.22 20.11 -5.48
N GLN A 45 8.40 20.44 -4.95
CA GLN A 45 9.17 21.59 -5.43
C GLN A 45 9.71 21.37 -6.86
N THR A 46 9.97 20.12 -7.21
CA THR A 46 10.45 19.71 -8.53
C THR A 46 9.65 18.50 -9.00
N CYS A 47 9.30 18.51 -10.28
CA CYS A 47 8.63 17.41 -10.98
C CYS A 47 9.46 17.01 -12.21
N LEU A 48 10.69 16.55 -11.96
CA LEU A 48 11.64 16.16 -12.99
C LEU A 48 11.64 14.65 -13.22
N GLY A 49 11.19 14.23 -14.40
CA GLY A 49 11.22 12.83 -14.83
C GLY A 49 9.91 12.10 -14.57
N THR A 50 9.52 11.29 -15.56
CA THR A 50 8.20 10.64 -15.63
C THR A 50 8.00 9.47 -14.67
N ARG A 51 9.08 8.98 -14.03
CA ARG A 51 9.06 7.83 -13.10
C ARG A 51 9.35 8.19 -11.65
N ALA A 52 9.72 9.44 -11.36
CA ALA A 52 10.01 9.86 -10.00
C ALA A 52 8.71 9.98 -9.19
N LYS A 53 8.72 9.44 -7.96
CA LYS A 53 7.64 9.62 -6.99
C LYS A 53 7.98 10.79 -6.09
N TYR A 54 7.06 11.74 -5.98
CA TYR A 54 7.20 12.93 -5.15
C TYR A 54 6.19 12.93 -4.02
N ASN A 55 6.42 13.74 -2.99
CA ASN A 55 5.49 13.89 -1.88
C ASN A 55 4.67 15.17 -2.05
N MET A 56 3.35 15.03 -1.94
CA MET A 56 2.39 16.12 -1.85
C MET A 56 1.77 16.10 -0.45
N LYS A 57 1.55 17.28 0.15
CA LYS A 57 0.84 17.39 1.42
C LYS A 57 -0.60 17.85 1.21
N LEU A 58 -1.50 17.18 1.89
CA LEU A 58 -2.94 17.39 1.86
C LEU A 58 -3.42 17.75 3.26
N ASP A 59 -4.31 18.72 3.35
CA ASP A 59 -5.01 19.10 4.58
C ASP A 59 -6.47 18.61 4.53
N TYR A 60 -6.90 18.00 5.63
CA TYR A 60 -8.29 17.64 5.86
C TYR A 60 -8.61 17.78 7.35
N ASN A 61 -9.54 18.69 7.67
CA ASN A 61 -9.94 18.99 9.05
C ASN A 61 -8.77 19.34 9.98
N GLY A 62 -7.73 20.00 9.47
CA GLY A 62 -6.53 20.37 10.24
C GLY A 62 -5.50 19.26 10.40
N GLU A 63 -5.75 18.07 9.86
CA GLU A 63 -4.79 16.97 9.80
C GLU A 63 -4.03 17.02 8.46
N ILE A 64 -2.69 16.88 8.53
CA ILE A 64 -1.80 16.88 7.37
C ILE A 64 -1.48 15.44 6.96
N PHE A 65 -1.76 15.11 5.71
CA PHE A 65 -1.47 13.83 5.09
C PHE A 65 -0.38 13.99 4.04
N VAL A 66 0.54 13.03 3.97
CA VAL A 66 1.55 12.95 2.93
C VAL A 66 1.17 11.88 1.94
N LYS A 67 1.06 12.24 0.65
CA LYS A 67 0.74 11.30 -0.44
C LYS A 67 1.86 11.31 -1.46
N GLN A 68 2.27 10.11 -1.88
CA GLN A 68 3.15 9.97 -3.03
C GLN A 68 2.38 10.19 -4.32
N VAL A 69 2.93 11.04 -5.20
CA VAL A 69 2.33 11.44 -6.46
C VAL A 69 3.31 11.30 -7.62
N ALA A 70 2.77 11.12 -8.82
CA ALA A 70 3.54 11.17 -10.06
C ALA A 70 3.91 12.62 -10.42
N SER A 71 4.91 12.79 -11.27
CA SER A 71 5.35 14.11 -11.76
C SER A 71 4.23 14.91 -12.44
N SER A 72 3.26 14.22 -13.06
CA SER A 72 2.14 14.85 -13.76
C SER A 72 1.22 15.69 -12.85
N ILE A 73 1.26 15.47 -11.53
CA ILE A 73 0.43 16.24 -10.59
C ILE A 73 0.83 17.71 -10.54
N CYS A 74 2.10 18.06 -10.83
CA CYS A 74 2.55 19.45 -10.82
C CYS A 74 1.82 20.33 -11.83
N ASP A 75 1.44 19.77 -12.98
CA ASP A 75 0.77 20.51 -14.06
C ASP A 75 -0.76 20.44 -13.95
N GLN A 76 -1.28 19.39 -13.29
CA GLN A 76 -2.72 19.15 -13.19
C GLN A 76 -3.39 19.92 -12.04
N TYR A 77 -2.66 20.22 -10.97
CA TYR A 77 -3.22 20.82 -9.76
C TYR A 77 -2.33 21.92 -9.18
N GLN A 78 -2.96 22.86 -8.49
CA GLN A 78 -2.33 23.97 -7.79
C GLN A 78 -2.50 23.84 -6.27
N VAL A 79 -1.61 24.53 -5.53
CA VAL A 79 -1.79 24.66 -4.08
C VAL A 79 -3.07 25.45 -3.82
N GLY A 80 -3.93 24.92 -2.95
CA GLY A 80 -5.27 25.42 -2.70
C GLY A 80 -6.38 24.60 -3.34
N ASP A 81 -6.07 23.81 -4.38
CA ASP A 81 -7.05 22.95 -5.03
C ASP A 81 -7.57 21.87 -4.09
N ARG A 82 -8.81 21.43 -4.35
CA ARG A 82 -9.44 20.33 -3.62
C ARG A 82 -9.47 19.09 -4.49
N ILE A 83 -8.88 18.01 -3.99
CA ILE A 83 -8.85 16.72 -4.67
C ILE A 83 -9.63 15.68 -3.87
N GLN A 84 -10.30 14.78 -4.59
CA GLN A 84 -11.02 13.68 -3.94
C GLN A 84 -10.05 12.57 -3.55
N MET A 85 -10.08 12.18 -2.28
CA MET A 85 -9.25 11.12 -1.71
C MET A 85 -10.13 10.17 -0.87
N LYS A 86 -9.74 8.91 -0.78
CA LYS A 86 -10.23 7.96 0.22
C LYS A 86 -9.52 8.21 1.54
N TYR A 87 -10.30 8.37 2.60
CA TYR A 87 -9.85 8.58 3.96
C TYR A 87 -10.55 7.60 4.90
N LEU A 88 -9.83 7.17 5.94
CA LEU A 88 -10.39 6.38 7.03
C LEU A 88 -9.91 6.97 8.34
N ARG A 89 -10.85 7.25 9.25
CA ARG A 89 -10.53 7.88 10.54
C ARG A 89 -9.54 7.03 11.34
N GLY A 90 -8.51 7.67 11.89
CA GLY A 90 -7.44 7.01 12.65
C GLY A 90 -6.30 6.43 11.79
N TYR A 91 -6.37 6.61 10.46
CA TYR A 91 -5.30 6.24 9.55
C TYR A 91 -4.51 7.48 9.14
N ASN A 92 -3.20 7.35 9.03
CA ASN A 92 -2.28 8.41 8.62
C ASN A 92 -1.99 8.40 7.11
N GLN A 93 -2.76 7.62 6.35
CA GLN A 93 -2.59 7.43 4.92
C GLN A 93 -3.90 7.73 4.19
N VAL A 94 -3.78 8.13 2.92
CA VAL A 94 -4.89 8.44 2.03
C VAL A 94 -4.66 7.80 0.69
N LEU A 95 -5.75 7.39 0.02
CA LEU A 95 -5.69 6.76 -1.29
C LEU A 95 -6.44 7.58 -2.33
N TYR A 96 -6.00 7.53 -3.58
CA TYR A 96 -6.83 8.00 -4.69
C TYR A 96 -8.05 7.08 -4.86
N PRO A 97 -9.18 7.59 -5.36
CA PRO A 97 -10.41 6.80 -5.50
C PRO A 97 -10.24 5.53 -6.35
N LYS A 98 -9.32 5.55 -7.32
CA LYS A 98 -9.05 4.46 -8.28
C LYS A 98 -7.83 3.61 -7.93
N GLU A 99 -7.13 3.86 -6.82
CA GLU A 99 -6.06 2.96 -6.38
C GLU A 99 -6.65 1.64 -5.90
N ASN A 100 -6.01 0.53 -6.30
CA ASN A 100 -6.42 -0.84 -5.99
C ASN A 100 -5.23 -1.60 -5.42
N PHE A 101 -5.33 -2.02 -4.16
CA PHE A 101 -4.37 -2.86 -3.45
C PHE A 101 -4.91 -4.27 -3.19
N THR A 102 -6.15 -4.56 -3.60
CA THR A 102 -6.77 -5.88 -3.47
C THR A 102 -5.93 -6.96 -4.17
N VAL A 103 -5.39 -6.65 -5.35
CA VAL A 103 -4.53 -7.58 -6.10
C VAL A 103 -3.22 -7.85 -5.36
N ASP A 104 -2.54 -6.80 -4.91
CA ASP A 104 -1.28 -6.92 -4.17
C ASP A 104 -1.49 -7.72 -2.87
N TYR A 105 -2.56 -7.41 -2.13
CA TYR A 105 -2.92 -8.12 -0.90
C TYR A 105 -3.20 -9.61 -1.18
N GLY A 106 -3.94 -9.92 -2.25
CA GLY A 106 -4.21 -11.28 -2.71
C GLY A 106 -2.95 -12.07 -3.06
N ILE A 107 -1.97 -11.43 -3.72
CA ILE A 107 -0.67 -12.02 -4.00
C ILE A 107 0.07 -12.38 -2.71
N GLY A 108 0.00 -11.53 -1.68
CA GLY A 108 0.54 -11.83 -0.36
C GLY A 108 -0.06 -13.09 0.28
N ILE A 109 -1.37 -13.30 0.13
CA ILE A 109 -2.06 -14.52 0.59
C ILE A 109 -1.57 -15.75 -0.18
N LEU A 110 -1.43 -15.65 -1.50
CA LEU A 110 -0.90 -16.75 -2.32
C LEU A 110 0.53 -17.13 -1.91
N PHE A 111 1.39 -16.14 -1.60
CA PHE A 111 2.72 -16.42 -1.08
C PHE A 111 2.67 -17.13 0.28
N ALA A 112 1.80 -16.70 1.19
CA ALA A 112 1.63 -17.38 2.48
C ALA A 112 1.20 -18.86 2.27
N LEU A 113 0.23 -19.11 1.39
CA LEU A 113 -0.22 -20.46 1.04
C LEU A 113 0.89 -21.31 0.40
N SER A 114 1.73 -20.71 -0.45
CA SER A 114 2.89 -21.41 -1.02
C SER A 114 3.91 -21.80 0.05
N GLY A 115 4.14 -20.93 1.05
CA GLY A 115 5.00 -21.22 2.20
C GLY A 115 4.48 -22.43 2.99
N VAL A 116 3.19 -22.46 3.30
CA VAL A 116 2.53 -23.61 3.96
C VAL A 116 2.67 -24.88 3.11
N SER A 117 2.43 -24.78 1.81
CA SER A 117 2.52 -25.92 0.89
C SER A 117 3.92 -26.53 0.85
N LEU A 118 4.98 -25.71 0.87
CA LEU A 118 6.38 -26.16 0.94
C LEU A 118 6.68 -26.89 2.25
N VAL A 119 6.15 -26.39 3.38
CA VAL A 119 6.30 -27.05 4.68
C VAL A 119 5.64 -28.43 4.64
N ILE A 120 4.38 -28.51 4.19
CA ILE A 120 3.63 -29.77 4.08
C ILE A 120 4.38 -30.76 3.17
N TYR A 121 4.81 -30.31 1.99
CA TYR A 121 5.55 -31.16 1.06
C TYR A 121 6.83 -31.73 1.66
N GLY A 122 7.57 -30.91 2.42
CA GLY A 122 8.77 -31.33 3.14
C GLY A 122 8.50 -32.39 4.21
N PHE A 123 7.28 -32.50 4.74
CA PHE A 123 6.86 -33.55 5.67
C PHE A 123 6.30 -34.79 4.97
N VAL A 124 5.50 -34.62 3.92
CA VAL A 124 4.80 -35.72 3.22
C VAL A 124 5.76 -36.54 2.36
N LYS A 125 6.72 -35.90 1.68
CA LYS A 125 7.67 -36.62 0.83
C LYS A 125 8.76 -37.25 1.71
N LYS A 126 8.50 -38.49 2.14
CA LYS A 126 9.37 -39.28 3.01
C LYS A 126 10.65 -39.75 2.33
#